data_AF-A0A091K9S8-F1
#
_entry.id   AF-A0A091K9S8-F1
#
_cell.length_a   1.000
_cell.length_b   1.000
_cell.length_c   1.000
_cell.angle_alpha   90.00
_cell.angle_beta   90.00
_cell.angle_gamma   90.00
#
_symmetry.space_group_name_H-M   'P 1'
#
loop_
_entity.id
_entity.type
_entity.pdbx_description
1 polymer ?
#
loop_
_entity_poly.entity_id
_entity_poly.type
_entity_poly.pdbx_seq_one_letter_code
_entity_poly.pdbx_strand_id
1 'polypeptide(L)'
;KIALLVGNNHYQHHPNLMAPVTDVFELSLLLEQLGFQVVSLLDLNKAEMVAAVSRFLQLLGKGVYAVFYYAGHGYEHLGRNYMVPVDAPQPYAPENCISVQRILQKMQQQQTALNLILLDTCRK
;
A
#
# COMPACT_ATOMS: atom_id res chain seq x y z
N LYS A 1 -4.78 -12.72 10.97
CA LYS A 1 -4.16 -11.38 10.98
C LYS A 1 -3.27 -11.32 9.76
N ILE A 2 -3.62 -10.53 8.75
CA ILE A 2 -2.91 -10.47 7.46
C ILE A 2 -2.44 -9.03 7.25
N ALA A 3 -1.18 -8.84 6.85
CA ALA A 3 -0.62 -7.54 6.55
C ALA A 3 0.05 -7.53 5.17
N LEU A 4 -0.22 -6.48 4.39
CA LEU A 4 0.53 -6.15 3.18
C LEU A 4 1.22 -4.79 3.38
N LEU A 5 2.54 -4.78 3.27
CA LEU A 5 3.39 -3.58 3.37
C LEU A 5 4.02 -3.34 2.00
N VAL A 6 3.94 -2.11 1.50
CA VAL A 6 4.54 -1.69 0.23
C VAL A 6 5.39 -0.45 0.46
N GLY A 7 6.66 -0.51 0.09
CA GLY A 7 7.59 0.62 0.15
C GLY A 7 8.14 0.97 -1.22
N ASN A 8 7.77 2.12 -1.78
CA ASN A 8 8.28 2.57 -3.07
C ASN A 8 9.32 3.68 -2.85
N ASN A 9 10.51 3.46 -3.43
CA ASN A 9 11.71 4.25 -3.18
C ASN A 9 12.40 4.73 -4.45
N HIS A 10 12.59 3.83 -5.42
CA HIS A 10 13.35 4.04 -6.65
C HIS A 10 12.42 4.40 -7.80
N TYR A 11 12.01 5.65 -7.86
CA TYR A 11 11.09 6.17 -8.88
C TYR A 11 11.83 6.48 -10.19
N GLN A 12 11.24 6.06 -11.32
CA GLN A 12 11.83 6.26 -12.65
C GLN A 12 11.74 7.71 -13.12
N HIS A 13 10.68 8.41 -12.71
CA HIS A 13 10.33 9.74 -13.21
C HIS A 13 10.09 10.77 -12.10
N HIS A 14 10.35 10.42 -10.84
CA HIS A 14 10.13 11.28 -9.66
C HIS A 14 11.34 11.19 -8.71
N PRO A 15 11.51 12.13 -7.77
CA PRO A 15 12.60 12.05 -6.81
C PRO A 15 12.57 10.75 -6.01
N ASN A 16 13.72 10.09 -5.87
CA ASN A 16 13.83 8.91 -5.02
C ASN A 16 13.66 9.26 -3.55
N LEU A 17 13.22 8.28 -2.78
CA LEU A 17 13.15 8.34 -1.33
C LEU A 17 14.31 7.52 -0.74
N MET A 18 14.42 7.46 0.59
CA MET A 18 15.33 6.50 1.26
C MET A 18 14.67 5.83 2.47
N ALA A 19 13.75 6.52 3.15
CA ALA A 19 13.06 6.02 4.33
C ALA A 19 12.18 4.76 4.11
N PRO A 20 11.43 4.61 2.98
CA PRO A 20 10.45 3.53 2.83
C PRO A 20 10.99 2.10 3.05
N VAL A 21 12.26 1.85 2.73
CA VAL A 21 12.89 0.54 2.92
C VAL A 21 13.02 0.22 4.41
N THR A 22 13.52 1.16 5.20
CA THR A 22 13.68 1.02 6.65
C THR A 22 12.31 0.90 7.33
N ASP A 23 11.36 1.75 6.95
CA ASP A 23 10.04 1.78 7.59
C ASP A 23 9.26 0.48 7.36
N VAL A 24 9.29 -0.05 6.12
CA VAL A 24 8.69 -1.36 5.81
C VAL A 24 9.36 -2.47 6.60
N PHE A 25 10.68 -2.47 6.72
CA PHE A 25 11.41 -3.51 7.45
C PHE A 25 11.04 -3.51 8.94
N GLU A 26 11.10 -2.37 9.60
CA GLU A 26 10.79 -2.26 11.04
C GLU A 26 9.33 -2.60 11.34
N LEU A 27 8.39 -2.11 10.53
CA LEU A 27 6.97 -2.41 10.72
C LEU A 27 6.65 -3.89 10.46
N SER A 28 7.35 -4.54 9.52
CA SER A 28 7.21 -5.97 9.28
C SER A 28 7.49 -6.77 10.55
N LEU A 29 8.64 -6.50 11.19
CA LEU A 29 9.05 -7.21 12.41
C LEU A 29 8.06 -7.04 13.56
N LEU A 30 7.55 -5.81 13.76
CA LEU A 30 6.56 -5.53 14.80
C LEU A 30 5.25 -6.26 14.55
N LEU A 31 4.77 -6.28 13.30
CA LEU A 31 3.52 -6.97 12.95
C LEU A 31 3.66 -8.50 13.06
N GLU A 32 4.82 -9.06 12.67
CA GLU A 32 5.12 -10.48 12.85
C GLU A 32 5.13 -10.88 14.34
N GLN A 33 5.73 -10.06 15.22
CA GLN A 33 5.69 -10.26 16.67
C GLN A 33 4.25 -10.22 17.22
N LEU A 34 3.39 -9.40 16.61
CA LEU A 34 1.96 -9.36 16.91
C LEU A 34 1.18 -10.51 16.24
N GLY A 35 1.84 -11.45 15.57
CA GLY A 35 1.24 -12.63 14.95
C GLY A 35 0.49 -12.36 13.66
N PHE A 36 0.87 -11.32 12.91
CA PHE A 36 0.42 -11.14 11.53
C PHE A 36 1.21 -12.05 10.58
N GLN A 37 0.53 -12.54 9.54
CA GLN A 37 1.20 -13.02 8.34
C GLN A 37 1.48 -11.79 7.48
N VAL A 38 2.76 -11.46 7.33
CA VAL A 38 3.21 -10.23 6.67
C VAL A 38 3.75 -10.56 5.27
N VAL A 39 3.33 -9.76 4.29
CA VAL A 39 3.94 -9.69 2.96
C VAL A 39 4.48 -8.28 2.78
N SER A 40 5.79 -8.16 2.56
CA SER A 40 6.48 -6.88 2.41
C SER A 40 7.13 -6.82 1.04
N LEU A 41 6.83 -5.76 0.29
CA LEU A 41 7.26 -5.59 -1.10
C LEU A 41 7.86 -4.20 -1.29
N LEU A 42 8.89 -4.11 -2.13
CA LEU A 42 9.57 -2.85 -2.42
C LEU A 42 9.54 -2.54 -3.92
N ASP A 43 9.51 -1.24 -4.24
CA ASP A 43 9.66 -0.68 -5.58
C ASP A 43 8.73 -1.29 -6.64
N LEU A 44 7.45 -1.36 -6.31
CA LEU A 44 6.45 -1.95 -7.19
C LEU A 44 6.02 -0.98 -8.29
N ASN A 45 6.01 -1.48 -9.53
CA ASN A 45 5.31 -0.83 -10.64
C ASN A 45 3.79 -0.96 -10.47
N LYS A 46 3.04 -0.24 -11.30
CA LYS A 46 1.57 -0.20 -11.19
C LYS A 46 0.93 -1.58 -11.30
N ALA A 47 1.38 -2.41 -12.24
CA ALA A 47 0.82 -3.74 -12.47
C ALA A 47 1.09 -4.66 -11.27
N GLU A 48 2.29 -4.58 -10.70
CA GLU A 48 2.68 -5.32 -9.51
C GLU A 48 1.90 -4.89 -8.27
N MET A 49 1.71 -3.59 -8.05
CA MET A 49 0.87 -3.08 -6.96
C MET A 49 -0.56 -3.61 -7.08
N VAL A 50 -1.15 -3.59 -8.28
CA VAL A 50 -2.50 -4.14 -8.52
C VAL A 50 -2.54 -5.64 -8.19
N ALA A 51 -1.54 -6.40 -8.63
CA ALA A 51 -1.45 -7.84 -8.38
C ALA A 51 -1.26 -8.15 -6.89
N ALA A 52 -0.39 -7.42 -6.19
CA ALA A 52 -0.13 -7.56 -4.76
C ALA A 52 -1.41 -7.27 -3.94
N VAL A 53 -2.09 -6.16 -4.23
CA VAL A 53 -3.37 -5.81 -3.59
C VAL A 53 -4.43 -6.87 -3.88
N SER A 54 -4.50 -7.38 -5.11
CA SER A 54 -5.46 -8.43 -5.46
C SER A 54 -5.22 -9.71 -4.67
N ARG A 55 -3.96 -10.16 -4.53
CA ARG A 55 -3.61 -11.33 -3.72
C ARG A 55 -3.89 -11.12 -2.25
N PHE A 56 -3.54 -9.94 -1.72
CA PHE A 56 -3.87 -9.58 -0.34
C PHE A 56 -5.36 -9.68 -0.07
N LEU A 57 -6.20 -9.13 -0.93
CA LEU A 57 -7.66 -9.18 -0.80
C LEU A 57 -8.22 -10.61 -0.84
N GLN A 58 -7.61 -11.53 -1.61
CA GLN A 58 -8.02 -12.95 -1.66
C GLN A 58 -7.73 -13.71 -0.35
N LEU A 59 -6.80 -13.23 0.46
CA LEU A 59 -6.48 -13.81 1.78
C LEU A 59 -7.39 -13.29 2.89
N LEU A 60 -8.21 -12.26 2.60
CA LEU A 60 -9.13 -11.69 3.58
C LEU A 60 -10.45 -12.46 3.59
N GLY A 61 -11.16 -12.36 4.71
CA GLY A 61 -12.45 -12.99 4.89
C GLY A 61 -13.08 -12.59 6.23
N LYS A 62 -14.22 -13.21 6.53
CA LYS A 62 -14.97 -12.92 7.75
C LYS A 62 -14.11 -13.10 9.00
N GLY A 63 -14.04 -12.08 9.84
CA GLY A 63 -13.27 -12.13 11.09
C GLY A 63 -11.77 -11.82 10.97
N VAL A 64 -11.25 -11.62 9.74
CA VAL A 64 -9.84 -11.30 9.53
C VAL A 64 -9.53 -9.86 9.96
N TYR A 65 -8.36 -9.66 10.58
CA TYR A 65 -7.78 -8.36 10.86
C TYR A 65 -6.81 -8.07 9.72
N ALA A 66 -7.11 -7.04 8.93
CA ALA A 66 -6.39 -6.70 7.71
C ALA A 66 -5.64 -5.37 7.90
N VAL A 67 -4.32 -5.41 7.71
CA VAL A 67 -3.45 -4.22 7.73
C VAL A 67 -2.91 -4.02 6.32
N PHE A 68 -3.04 -2.81 5.81
CA PHE A 68 -2.38 -2.39 4.58
C PHE A 68 -1.55 -1.14 4.89
N TYR A 69 -0.25 -1.22 4.63
CA TYR A 69 0.70 -0.13 4.83
C TYR A 69 1.35 0.23 3.51
N TYR A 70 1.48 1.53 3.27
CA TYR A 70 2.19 2.06 2.12
C TYR A 70 3.10 3.21 2.53
N ALA A 71 4.36 3.14 2.12
CA ALA A 71 5.33 4.21 2.18
C ALA A 71 5.81 4.59 0.78
N GLY A 72 5.76 5.88 0.44
CA GLY A 72 6.21 6.36 -0.87
C GLY A 72 5.56 7.68 -1.29
N HIS A 73 5.70 8.03 -2.57
CA HIS A 73 4.95 9.15 -3.13
C HIS A 73 3.45 8.86 -3.11
N GLY A 74 2.69 9.87 -2.71
CA GLY A 74 1.23 9.87 -2.72
C GLY A 74 0.71 11.26 -3.01
N TYR A 75 -0.56 11.36 -3.36
CA TYR A 75 -1.22 12.65 -3.53
C TYR A 75 -2.73 12.53 -3.30
N GLU A 76 -3.36 13.67 -3.05
CA GLU A 76 -4.80 13.79 -2.99
C GLU A 76 -5.35 14.40 -4.28
N HIS A 77 -6.44 13.84 -4.80
CA HIS A 77 -7.21 14.46 -5.87
C HIS A 77 -8.70 14.29 -5.61
N LEU A 78 -9.41 15.42 -5.47
CA LEU A 78 -10.85 15.49 -5.20
C LEU A 78 -11.24 14.65 -3.96
N GLY A 79 -10.51 14.78 -2.86
CA GLY A 79 -10.76 14.05 -1.61
C GLY A 79 -10.42 12.55 -1.66
N ARG A 80 -9.71 12.09 -2.69
CA ARG A 80 -9.24 10.70 -2.82
C ARG A 80 -7.73 10.63 -2.76
N ASN A 81 -7.22 9.65 -2.02
CA ASN A 81 -5.80 9.43 -1.83
C ASN A 81 -5.31 8.39 -2.84
N TYR A 82 -4.18 8.68 -3.47
CA TYR A 82 -3.56 7.84 -4.46
C TYR A 82 -2.12 7.54 -4.08
N MET A 83 -1.75 6.27 -4.21
CA MET A 83 -0.37 5.80 -4.09
C MET A 83 0.26 5.79 -5.47
N VAL A 84 1.48 6.31 -5.58
CA VAL A 84 2.21 6.48 -6.84
C VAL A 84 3.18 5.31 -7.03
N PRO A 85 2.99 4.48 -8.07
CA PRO A 85 3.93 3.42 -8.44
C PRO A 85 5.29 3.96 -8.91
N VAL A 86 6.34 3.14 -8.87
CA VAL A 86 7.71 3.59 -9.27
C VAL A 86 7.82 3.95 -10.75
N ASP A 87 6.95 3.42 -11.60
CA ASP A 87 6.87 3.65 -13.05
C ASP A 87 5.89 4.75 -13.45
N ALA A 88 5.33 5.50 -12.48
CA ALA A 88 4.37 6.55 -12.80
C ALA A 88 5.00 7.68 -13.65
N PRO A 89 4.37 8.14 -14.74
CA PRO A 89 4.91 9.19 -15.60
C PRO A 89 4.96 10.56 -14.89
N GLN A 90 5.62 11.55 -15.50
CA GLN A 90 5.62 12.93 -15.05
C GLN A 90 5.09 13.85 -16.17
N PRO A 91 3.89 14.48 -16.02
CA PRO A 91 2.98 14.38 -14.88
C PRO A 91 2.22 13.04 -14.81
N TYR A 92 1.84 12.61 -13.61
CA TYR A 92 0.89 11.52 -13.40
C TYR A 92 -0.53 12.05 -13.16
N ALA A 93 -1.49 11.14 -13.28
CA ALA A 93 -2.92 11.36 -13.12
C ALA A 93 -3.56 10.12 -12.48
N PRO A 94 -4.81 10.18 -11.96
CA PRO A 94 -5.44 9.10 -11.21
C PRO A 94 -5.38 7.73 -11.88
N GLU A 95 -5.48 7.68 -13.21
CA GLU A 95 -5.39 6.46 -14.00
C GLU A 95 -4.04 5.76 -13.89
N ASN A 96 -2.95 6.48 -13.59
CA ASN A 96 -1.60 5.93 -13.43
C ASN A 96 -1.34 5.39 -12.02
N CYS A 97 -2.21 5.68 -11.07
CA CYS A 97 -1.97 5.48 -9.64
C CYS A 97 -2.99 4.52 -9.01
N ILE A 98 -2.78 4.18 -7.73
CA ILE A 98 -3.63 3.24 -7.00
C ILE A 98 -4.49 3.98 -5.96
N SER A 99 -5.82 3.93 -6.13
CA SER A 99 -6.75 4.57 -5.18
C SER A 99 -6.84 3.80 -3.87
N VAL A 100 -6.51 4.47 -2.77
CA VAL A 100 -6.61 3.90 -1.42
C VAL A 100 -8.05 3.60 -1.04
N GLN A 101 -8.99 4.51 -1.37
CA GLN A 101 -10.41 4.31 -1.09
C GLN A 101 -10.96 3.05 -1.77
N ARG A 102 -10.47 2.72 -2.98
CA ARG A 102 -10.86 1.47 -3.67
C ARG A 102 -10.36 0.23 -2.93
N ILE A 103 -9.18 0.29 -2.32
CA ILE A 103 -8.65 -0.81 -1.49
C ILE A 103 -9.52 -0.96 -0.24
N LEU A 104 -9.77 0.13 0.49
CA LEU A 104 -10.60 0.11 1.70
C LEU A 104 -11.99 -0.47 1.43
N GLN A 105 -12.64 -0.03 0.35
CA GLN A 105 -13.95 -0.54 -0.05
C GLN A 105 -13.90 -2.05 -0.30
N LYS A 106 -12.88 -2.54 -1.01
CA LYS A 106 -12.73 -3.97 -1.27
C LYS A 106 -12.43 -4.77 0.00
N MET A 107 -11.65 -4.22 0.94
CA MET A 107 -11.40 -4.87 2.23
C MET A 107 -12.70 -5.00 3.04
N GLN A 108 -13.52 -3.94 3.09
CA GLN A 108 -14.83 -3.97 3.76
C GLN A 108 -15.78 -5.03 3.16
N GLN A 109 -15.75 -5.22 1.84
CA GLN A 109 -16.53 -6.25 1.15
C GLN A 109 -16.15 -7.68 1.58
N GLN A 110 -14.94 -7.91 2.10
CA GLN A 110 -14.49 -9.23 2.58
C GLN A 110 -15.02 -9.55 3.99
N GLN A 111 -15.82 -8.69 4.62
CA GLN A 111 -16.39 -8.88 5.97
C GLN A 111 -15.33 -9.05 7.08
N THR A 112 -14.15 -8.48 6.89
CA THR A 112 -13.07 -8.39 7.88
C THR A 112 -13.56 -7.81 9.21
N ALA A 113 -13.03 -8.29 10.33
CA ALA A 113 -13.32 -7.74 11.65
C ALA A 113 -12.66 -6.36 11.88
N LEU A 114 -11.50 -6.13 11.25
CA LEU A 114 -10.76 -4.88 11.35
C LEU A 114 -10.10 -4.58 10.00
N ASN A 115 -10.21 -3.32 9.55
CA ASN A 115 -9.47 -2.78 8.42
C ASN A 115 -8.64 -1.60 8.90
N LEU A 116 -7.32 -1.72 8.79
CA LEU A 116 -6.38 -0.64 9.09
C LEU A 116 -5.59 -0.32 7.82
N ILE A 117 -5.63 0.94 7.41
CA ILE A 117 -4.78 1.48 6.34
C ILE A 117 -3.88 2.54 6.95
N LEU A 118 -2.57 2.35 6.79
CA LEU A 118 -1.53 3.28 7.21
C LEU A 118 -0.87 3.84 5.95
N LEU A 119 -0.92 5.16 5.77
CA LEU A 119 -0.32 5.84 4.62
C LEU A 119 0.80 6.75 5.11
N ASP A 120 2.03 6.39 4.77
CA ASP A 120 3.22 7.19 4.98
C ASP A 120 3.64 7.83 3.65
N THR A 121 2.98 8.93 3.32
CA THR A 121 3.16 9.60 2.04
C THR A 121 3.35 11.08 2.24
N CYS A 122 4.26 11.68 1.47
CA CYS A 122 4.28 13.14 1.33
C CYS A 122 2.92 13.59 0.78
N ARG A 123 2.16 14.36 1.57
CA ARG A 123 0.93 15.00 1.09
C ARG A 123 1.31 16.36 0.50
N LYS A 124 1.35 16.43 -0.83
CA LYS A 124 1.36 17.71 -1.54
C LYS A 124 -0.03 18.01 -2.07
#